data_AF-A0A4Q2ZAW1-F1
#
_entry.id   AF-A0A4Q2ZAW1-F1
#
_cell.length_a   1.000
_cell.length_b   1.000
_cell.length_c   1.000
_cell.angle_alpha   90.00
_cell.angle_beta   90.00
_cell.angle_gamma   90.00
#
_symmetry.space_group_name_H-M   'P 1'
#
loop_
_entity.id
_entity.type
_entity.pdbx_description
1 polymer ?
#
loop_
_entity_poly.entity_id
_entity_poly.type
_entity_poly.pdbx_seq_one_letter_code
_entity_poly.pdbx_strand_id
1 'polypeptide(L)'
;MADARRIRLELAKARMEAAELPKAREELATLADELAQDPNAHAGLRDETLATLASSRFYMTYLMKLEGLPDSDWEPEIEAARQEQKLLVQRSTEAGDTKAAAKHADDLEASIRLARMEPEELYGKAIPKQCNCKSGKCNKPSNKVGKNKSEDARGASSGPPVDGQGS
;
A
#
# COMPACT_ATOMS: atom_id res chain seq x y z
N MET A 1 6.65 -22.33 -7.56
CA MET A 1 5.74 -21.34 -6.92
C MET A 1 6.45 -20.41 -5.94
N ALA A 2 7.57 -20.82 -5.29
CA ALA A 2 8.38 -19.92 -4.45
C ALA A 2 8.81 -18.64 -5.17
N ASP A 3 9.19 -18.74 -6.45
CA ASP A 3 9.61 -17.59 -7.27
C ASP A 3 8.49 -16.56 -7.47
N ALA A 4 7.23 -17.00 -7.64
CA ALA A 4 6.10 -16.09 -7.80
C ALA A 4 5.84 -15.27 -6.54
N ARG A 5 5.93 -15.89 -5.35
CA ARG A 5 5.78 -15.18 -4.07
C ARG A 5 6.94 -14.21 -3.84
N ARG A 6 8.16 -14.56 -4.24
CA ARG A 6 9.32 -13.66 -4.21
C ARG A 6 9.12 -12.45 -5.12
N ILE A 7 8.62 -12.65 -6.33
CA ILE A 7 8.30 -11.57 -7.28
C ILE A 7 7.23 -10.63 -6.68
N ARG A 8 6.19 -11.17 -6.04
CA ARG A 8 5.16 -10.36 -5.36
C ARG A 8 5.75 -9.48 -4.27
N LEU A 9 6.64 -10.04 -3.44
CA LEU A 9 7.35 -9.27 -2.41
C LEU A 9 8.17 -8.13 -3.02
N GLU A 10 8.99 -8.39 -4.04
CA GLU A 10 9.80 -7.36 -4.68
C GLU A 10 8.95 -6.30 -5.39
N LEU A 11 7.84 -6.70 -6.01
CA LEU A 11 6.88 -5.77 -6.61
C LEU A 11 6.26 -4.85 -5.54
N ALA A 12 5.89 -5.41 -4.37
CA ALA A 12 5.35 -4.62 -3.28
C ALA A 12 6.37 -3.61 -2.74
N LYS A 13 7.64 -4.00 -2.58
CA LYS A 13 8.72 -3.06 -2.21
C LYS A 13 8.87 -1.95 -3.24
N ALA A 14 8.86 -2.27 -4.53
CA ALA A 14 8.94 -1.27 -5.59
C ALA A 14 7.73 -0.31 -5.56
N ARG A 15 6.53 -0.81 -5.24
CA ARG A 15 5.34 0.03 -5.05
C ARG A 15 5.45 0.97 -3.85
N MET A 16 6.07 0.52 -2.76
CA MET A 16 6.37 1.42 -1.62
C MET A 16 7.22 2.60 -2.08
N GLU A 17 8.30 2.35 -2.82
CA GLU A 17 9.17 3.39 -3.38
C GLU A 17 8.48 4.29 -4.42
N ALA A 18 7.49 3.74 -5.16
CA ALA A 18 6.71 4.45 -6.17
C ALA A 18 5.51 5.25 -5.60
N ALA A 19 5.47 5.50 -4.29
CA ALA A 19 4.37 6.17 -3.59
C ALA A 19 2.99 5.48 -3.73
N GLU A 20 2.97 4.16 -3.96
CA GLU A 20 1.76 3.33 -3.98
C GLU A 20 1.59 2.55 -2.66
N LEU A 21 1.85 3.21 -1.54
CA LEU A 21 1.92 2.59 -0.22
C LEU A 21 0.63 1.83 0.19
N PRO A 22 -0.60 2.35 -0.02
CA PRO A 22 -1.81 1.60 0.36
C PRO A 22 -1.93 0.26 -0.39
N LYS A 23 -1.67 0.26 -1.70
CA LYS A 23 -1.70 -0.96 -2.52
C LYS A 23 -0.59 -1.93 -2.13
N ALA A 24 0.59 -1.42 -1.80
CA ALA A 24 1.70 -2.25 -1.33
C ALA A 24 1.34 -2.92 0.01
N ARG A 25 0.75 -2.17 0.95
CA ARG A 25 0.33 -2.67 2.25
C ARG A 25 -0.73 -3.78 2.14
N GLU A 26 -1.72 -3.62 1.26
CA GLU A 26 -2.77 -4.64 1.05
C GLU A 26 -2.19 -5.93 0.44
N GLU A 27 -1.32 -5.79 -0.56
CA GLU A 27 -0.64 -6.93 -1.19
C GLU A 27 0.27 -7.67 -0.19
N LEU A 28 1.01 -6.93 0.64
CA LEU A 28 1.88 -7.49 1.67
C LEU A 28 1.10 -8.20 2.77
N ALA A 29 -0.06 -7.66 3.18
CA ALA A 29 -0.94 -8.31 4.16
C ALA A 29 -1.44 -9.66 3.61
N THR A 30 -1.93 -9.65 2.37
CA THR A 30 -2.39 -10.87 1.70
C THR A 30 -1.27 -11.91 1.58
N LEU A 31 -0.08 -11.48 1.16
CA LEU A 31 1.08 -12.37 1.03
C LEU A 31 1.56 -12.90 2.40
N ALA A 32 1.53 -12.09 3.44
CA ALA A 32 1.89 -12.50 4.80
C ALA A 32 0.94 -13.58 5.32
N ASP A 33 -0.37 -13.41 5.11
CA ASP A 33 -1.39 -14.40 5.50
C ASP A 33 -1.22 -15.72 4.74
N GLU A 34 -0.99 -15.66 3.42
CA GLU A 34 -0.69 -16.85 2.61
C GLU A 34 0.55 -17.60 3.12
N LEU A 35 1.62 -16.87 3.47
CA LEU A 35 2.87 -17.47 3.97
C LEU A 35 2.74 -17.98 5.41
N ALA A 36 1.83 -17.43 6.22
CA ALA A 36 1.53 -17.90 7.56
C ALA A 36 0.72 -19.20 7.53
N GLN A 37 -0.19 -19.35 6.57
CA GLN A 37 -1.03 -20.55 6.39
C GLN A 37 -0.30 -21.71 5.71
N ASP A 38 0.83 -21.46 5.04
CA ASP A 38 1.64 -22.48 4.39
C ASP A 38 2.79 -22.96 5.29
N PRO A 39 2.72 -24.20 5.83
CA PRO A 39 3.77 -24.76 6.68
C PRO A 39 5.10 -24.95 5.93
N ASN A 40 5.06 -25.10 4.61
CA ASN A 40 6.24 -25.31 3.78
C ASN A 40 6.85 -23.99 3.27
N ALA A 41 6.25 -22.84 3.60
CA ALA A 41 6.82 -21.56 3.22
C ALA A 41 8.17 -21.32 3.90
N HIS A 42 9.15 -20.90 3.10
CA HIS A 42 10.50 -20.62 3.54
C HIS A 42 10.51 -19.54 4.63
N ALA A 43 11.12 -19.83 5.79
CA ALA A 43 11.13 -18.93 6.95
C ALA A 43 11.64 -17.52 6.60
N GLY A 44 12.76 -17.43 5.87
CA GLY A 44 13.31 -16.14 5.45
C GLY A 44 12.38 -15.34 4.52
N LEU A 45 11.56 -15.99 3.70
CA LEU A 45 10.58 -15.27 2.87
C LEU A 45 9.43 -14.74 3.74
N ARG A 46 8.94 -15.57 4.66
CA ARG A 46 7.89 -15.19 5.62
C ARG A 46 8.31 -14.00 6.47
N ASP A 47 9.51 -14.07 7.05
CA ASP A 47 10.02 -13.04 7.94
C ASP A 47 10.31 -11.74 7.18
N GLU A 48 10.84 -11.83 5.95
CA GLU A 48 11.05 -10.64 5.11
C GLU A 48 9.74 -9.99 4.67
N THR A 49 8.72 -10.77 4.33
CA THR A 49 7.37 -10.24 4.04
C THR A 49 6.77 -9.54 5.26
N LEU A 50 6.87 -10.15 6.46
CA LEU A 50 6.41 -9.54 7.70
C LEU A 50 7.15 -8.24 8.01
N ALA A 51 8.47 -8.21 7.86
CA ALA A 51 9.27 -7.01 8.08
C ALA A 51 8.90 -5.88 7.11
N THR A 52 8.61 -6.23 5.85
CA THR A 52 8.19 -5.28 4.82
C THR A 52 6.77 -4.77 5.10
N LEU A 53 5.85 -5.65 5.55
CA LEU A 53 4.50 -5.28 5.95
C LEU A 53 4.52 -4.30 7.13
N ALA A 54 5.27 -4.61 8.18
CA ALA A 54 5.44 -3.74 9.34
C ALA A 54 6.00 -2.35 8.94
N SER A 55 6.98 -2.34 8.03
CA SER A 55 7.51 -1.09 7.47
C SER A 55 6.44 -0.31 6.71
N SER A 56 5.60 -0.97 5.91
CA SER A 56 4.52 -0.30 5.17
C SER A 56 3.48 0.34 6.11
N ARG A 57 3.12 -0.35 7.20
CA ARG A 57 2.22 0.15 8.24
C ARG A 57 2.81 1.33 9.01
N PHE A 58 4.10 1.28 9.31
CA PHE A 58 4.83 2.41 9.90
C PHE A 58 4.71 3.66 9.02
N TYR A 59 4.97 3.54 7.71
CA TYR A 59 4.85 4.70 6.81
C TYR A 59 3.40 5.15 6.61
N MET A 60 2.44 4.23 6.59
CA MET A 60 1.01 4.59 6.55
C MET A 60 0.63 5.41 7.78
N THR A 61 1.03 4.96 8.98
CA THR A 61 0.84 5.69 10.24
C THR A 61 1.45 7.09 10.16
N TYR A 62 2.70 7.19 9.70
CA TYR A 62 3.39 8.46 9.57
C TYR A 62 2.61 9.45 8.68
N LEU A 63 2.09 8.98 7.54
CA LEU A 63 1.29 9.80 6.65
C LEU A 63 -0.05 10.20 7.26
N MET A 64 -0.77 9.26 7.88
CA MET A 64 -2.05 9.52 8.51
C MET A 64 -1.93 10.57 9.63
N LYS A 65 -0.85 10.51 10.44
CA LYS A 65 -0.56 11.52 11.45
C LYS A 65 -0.22 12.88 10.86
N LEU A 66 0.55 12.92 9.76
CA LEU A 66 0.82 14.18 9.05
C LEU A 66 -0.45 14.83 8.45
N GLU A 67 -1.40 14.00 8.00
CA GLU A 67 -2.70 14.44 7.50
C GLU A 67 -3.68 14.83 8.61
N GLY A 68 -3.34 14.58 9.87
CA GLY A 68 -4.19 14.88 11.03
C GLY A 68 -5.40 13.96 11.16
N LEU A 69 -5.30 12.71 10.68
CA LEU A 69 -6.33 11.70 10.92
C LEU A 69 -6.41 11.34 12.41
N PRO A 70 -7.60 10.97 12.92
CA PRO A 70 -7.78 10.61 14.31
C PRO A 70 -7.05 9.31 14.68
N ASP A 71 -6.76 9.16 15.97
CA ASP A 71 -6.07 8.00 16.54
C ASP A 71 -6.73 6.67 16.19
N SER A 72 -8.06 6.64 16.10
CA SER A 72 -8.82 5.46 15.67
C SER A 72 -8.41 4.90 14.31
N ASP A 73 -7.86 5.74 13.42
CA ASP A 73 -7.52 5.37 12.06
C ASP A 73 -6.06 4.90 11.97
N TRP A 74 -5.14 5.55 12.69
CA TRP A 74 -3.71 5.24 12.61
C TRP A 74 -3.20 4.28 13.70
N GLU A 75 -3.84 4.22 14.87
CA GLU A 75 -3.43 3.33 15.97
C GLU A 75 -3.44 1.84 15.59
N PRO A 76 -4.45 1.32 14.87
CA PRO A 76 -4.46 -0.09 14.48
C PRO A 76 -3.25 -0.45 13.60
N GLU A 77 -2.81 0.47 12.74
CA GLU A 77 -1.67 0.24 11.85
C GLU A 77 -0.36 0.16 12.61
N ILE A 78 -0.10 1.13 13.48
CA ILE A 78 1.16 1.16 14.22
C ILE A 78 1.22 0.06 15.27
N GLU A 79 0.09 -0.31 15.88
CA GLU A 79 0.05 -1.42 16.82
C GLU A 79 0.33 -2.75 16.12
N ALA A 80 -0.25 -2.97 14.93
CA ALA A 80 0.02 -4.17 14.17
C ALA A 80 1.50 -4.24 13.74
N ALA A 81 2.11 -3.11 13.34
CA ALA A 81 3.55 -3.03 13.06
C ALA A 81 4.41 -3.41 14.29
N ARG A 82 4.02 -2.96 15.49
CA ARG A 82 4.71 -3.31 16.75
C ARG A 82 4.64 -4.81 17.04
N GLN A 83 3.48 -5.43 16.85
CA GLN A 83 3.32 -6.87 17.09
C GLN A 83 4.15 -7.70 16.10
N GLU A 84 4.19 -7.30 14.84
CA GLU A 84 5.02 -7.93 13.81
C GLU A 84 6.51 -7.82 14.12
N GLN A 85 6.99 -6.63 14.50
CA GLN A 85 8.40 -6.45 14.86
C GLN A 85 8.79 -7.22 16.12
N LYS A 86 7.91 -7.29 17.14
CA LYS A 86 8.14 -8.14 18.32
C LYS A 86 8.33 -9.62 17.94
N LEU A 87 7.46 -10.13 17.05
CA LEU A 87 7.56 -11.50 16.56
C LEU A 87 8.89 -11.73 15.82
N LEU A 88 9.32 -10.76 15.00
CA LEU A 88 10.58 -10.85 14.26
C LEU A 88 11.81 -10.79 15.19
N VAL A 89 11.79 -9.94 16.22
CA VAL A 89 12.84 -9.93 17.27
C VAL A 89 12.93 -11.30 17.94
N GLN A 90 11.78 -11.88 18.33
CA GLN A 90 11.75 -13.19 18.95
C GLN A 90 12.35 -14.27 18.03
N ARG A 91 11.86 -14.37 16.78
CA ARG A 91 12.32 -15.38 15.82
C ARG A 91 13.81 -15.26 15.49
N SER A 92 14.29 -14.04 15.28
CA SER A 92 15.71 -13.80 14.98
C SER A 92 16.61 -14.12 16.19
N THR A 93 16.14 -13.84 17.40
CA THR A 93 16.84 -14.25 18.64
C THR A 93 16.91 -15.77 18.77
N GLU A 94 15.79 -16.47 18.53
CA GLU A 94 15.73 -17.94 18.56
C GLU A 94 16.61 -18.58 17.47
N ALA A 95 16.72 -17.94 16.30
CA ALA A 95 17.59 -18.35 15.20
C ALA A 95 19.07 -18.00 15.42
N GLY A 96 19.42 -17.24 16.47
CA GLY A 96 20.78 -16.76 16.73
C GLY A 96 21.25 -15.63 15.80
N ASP A 97 20.37 -15.04 14.99
CA ASP A 97 20.68 -13.89 14.13
C ASP A 97 20.58 -12.58 14.93
N THR A 98 21.65 -12.31 15.68
CA THR A 98 21.77 -11.11 16.52
C THR A 98 21.65 -9.80 15.74
N LYS A 99 22.03 -9.79 14.45
CA LYS A 99 21.96 -8.59 13.61
C LYS A 99 20.52 -8.30 13.19
N ALA A 100 19.79 -9.32 12.77
CA ALA A 100 18.36 -9.18 12.48
C ALA A 100 17.59 -8.80 13.74
N ALA A 101 17.88 -9.43 14.88
CA ALA A 101 17.24 -9.13 16.16
C ALA A 101 17.41 -7.66 16.58
N ALA A 102 18.65 -7.14 16.49
CA ALA A 102 18.92 -5.74 16.79
C ALA A 102 18.15 -4.80 15.85
N LYS A 103 18.17 -5.08 14.54
CA LYS A 103 17.43 -4.27 13.56
C LYS A 103 15.92 -4.25 13.85
N HIS A 104 15.31 -5.41 14.10
CA HIS A 104 13.88 -5.48 14.41
C HIS A 104 13.53 -4.81 15.74
N ALA A 105 14.46 -4.80 16.71
CA ALA A 105 14.29 -4.07 17.96
C ALA A 105 14.32 -2.55 17.74
N ASP A 106 15.22 -2.06 16.88
CA ASP A 106 15.26 -0.65 16.49
C ASP A 106 13.98 -0.22 15.74
N ASP A 107 13.50 -1.05 14.81
CA ASP A 107 12.24 -0.79 14.08
C ASP A 107 11.01 -0.81 15.01
N LEU A 108 11.00 -1.71 16.01
CA LEU A 108 9.98 -1.76 17.05
C LEU A 108 9.97 -0.47 17.89
N GLU A 109 11.14 -0.02 18.32
CA GLU A 109 11.29 1.21 19.09
C GLU A 109 10.91 2.44 18.26
N ALA A 110 11.25 2.47 16.97
CA ALA A 110 10.79 3.51 16.05
C ALA A 110 9.26 3.55 15.98
N SER A 111 8.60 2.40 15.92
CA SER A 111 7.14 2.29 15.89
C SER A 111 6.49 2.78 17.19
N ILE A 112 7.10 2.46 18.34
CA ILE A 112 6.67 2.97 19.65
C ILE A 112 6.80 4.50 19.73
N ARG A 113 7.92 5.05 19.25
CA ARG A 113 8.14 6.50 19.21
C ARG A 113 7.12 7.18 18.31
N LEU A 114 6.86 6.64 17.11
CA LEU A 114 5.88 7.22 16.19
C LEU A 114 4.47 7.23 16.78
N ALA A 115 4.06 6.16 17.47
CA ALA A 115 2.77 6.10 18.14
C ALA A 115 2.63 7.22 19.19
N ARG A 116 3.72 7.54 19.91
CA ARG A 116 3.74 8.56 20.97
C ARG A 116 4.00 9.98 20.50
N MET A 117 4.50 10.17 19.28
CA MET A 117 4.79 11.51 18.75
C MET A 117 3.49 12.26 18.48
N GLU A 118 3.49 13.56 18.74
CA GLU A 118 2.39 14.43 18.31
C GLU A 118 2.56 14.84 16.84
N PRO A 119 1.46 15.15 16.10
CA PRO A 119 1.55 15.63 14.72
C PRO A 119 2.50 16.83 14.54
N GLU A 120 2.56 17.69 15.56
CA GLU A 120 3.44 18.87 15.62
C GLU A 120 4.93 18.51 15.60
N GLU A 121 5.29 17.39 16.22
CA GLU A 121 6.66 16.88 16.23
C GLU A 121 7.05 16.23 14.89
N LEU A 122 6.06 15.84 14.08
CA LEU A 122 6.25 15.29 12.74
C LEU A 122 6.43 16.39 11.70
N TYR A 123 5.81 17.56 11.89
CA TYR A 123 5.99 18.71 11.01
C TYR A 123 7.45 19.20 11.07
N GLY A 124 8.10 19.26 9.90
CA GLY A 124 9.51 19.67 9.79
C GLY A 124 10.52 18.53 9.83
N LYS A 125 10.11 17.29 10.16
CA LYS A 125 10.93 16.10 9.89
C LYS A 125 10.89 15.79 8.39
N ALA A 126 12.03 15.39 7.83
CA ALA A 126 12.11 15.01 6.43
C ALA A 126 11.14 13.84 6.16
N ILE A 127 10.25 14.00 5.18
CA ILE A 127 9.38 12.91 4.73
C ILE A 127 10.28 11.76 4.26
N PRO A 128 10.06 10.53 4.74
CA PRO A 128 10.85 9.38 4.28
C PRO A 128 10.81 9.26 2.76
N LYS A 129 11.96 8.98 2.12
CA LYS A 129 12.13 9.03 0.64
C LYS A 129 11.15 8.13 -0.12
N GLN A 130 10.73 7.05 0.50
CA GLN A 130 9.71 6.11 0.05
C GLN A 130 8.27 6.70 0.03
N CYS A 131 8.07 7.99 0.33
CA CYS A 131 6.87 8.71 -0.12
C CYS A 131 7.23 10.08 -0.67
N ASN A 132 7.05 10.26 -1.98
CA ASN A 132 7.05 11.59 -2.62
C ASN A 132 5.63 12.22 -2.66
N CYS A 133 4.72 11.73 -1.83
CA CYS A 133 3.33 12.11 -1.80
C CYS A 133 3.13 13.37 -0.94
N LYS A 134 3.15 14.57 -1.52
CA LYS A 134 3.00 15.84 -0.77
C LYS A 134 1.64 16.08 -0.09
N SER A 135 0.72 15.11 -0.08
CA SER A 135 -0.65 15.33 0.42
C SER A 135 -1.43 14.08 0.81
N GLY A 136 -0.75 12.95 1.06
CA GLY A 136 -1.32 11.61 1.40
C GLY A 136 -2.51 11.10 0.56
N LYS A 137 -2.82 11.76 -0.55
CA LYS A 137 -3.69 11.29 -1.64
C LYS A 137 -2.96 10.27 -2.51
N CYS A 138 -2.58 9.15 -1.91
CA CYS A 138 -2.11 7.99 -2.67
C CYS A 138 -3.35 7.31 -3.30
N ASN A 139 -3.52 7.49 -4.61
CA ASN A 139 -4.55 6.86 -5.45
C ASN A 139 -6.02 7.14 -5.08
N LYS A 140 -6.55 8.30 -5.50
CA LYS A 140 -7.99 8.35 -5.86
C LYS A 140 -8.12 7.80 -7.27
N PRO A 141 -8.85 6.69 -7.53
CA PRO A 141 -9.16 6.30 -8.89
C PRO A 141 -9.93 7.46 -9.51
N SER A 142 -9.35 8.11 -10.52
CA SER A 142 -10.06 9.10 -11.29
C SER A 142 -11.17 8.35 -12.02
N ASN A 143 -12.40 8.52 -11.55
CA ASN A 143 -13.58 8.08 -12.28
C ASN A 143 -13.70 8.96 -13.53
N LYS A 144 -12.87 8.66 -14.55
CA LYS A 144 -13.04 9.20 -15.89
C LYS A 144 -14.27 8.53 -16.46
N VAL A 145 -15.42 9.14 -16.23
CA VAL A 145 -16.62 8.94 -17.04
C VAL A 145 -16.19 9.18 -18.48
N GLY A 146 -16.05 8.09 -19.24
CA GLY A 146 -15.81 8.15 -20.67
C GLY A 146 -16.94 8.92 -21.31
N LYS A 147 -16.62 10.12 -21.83
CA LYS A 147 -17.48 10.80 -22.80
C LYS A 147 -17.50 9.93 -24.05
N ASN A 148 -18.43 8.99 -24.13
CA ASN A 148 -18.83 8.42 -25.40
C ASN A 148 -19.50 9.55 -26.18
N LYS A 149 -18.74 10.16 -27.08
CA LYS A 149 -19.26 11.04 -28.12
C LYS A 149 -20.03 10.13 -29.07
N SER A 150 -21.36 10.12 -28.97
CA SER A 150 -22.19 9.52 -30.00
C SER A 150 -21.96 10.30 -31.29
N GLU A 151 -21.36 9.66 -32.29
CA GLU A 151 -21.32 10.19 -33.65
C GLU A 151 -22.76 10.22 -34.20
N ASP A 152 -23.23 11.42 -34.52
CA ASP A 152 -24.49 11.64 -35.22
C ASP A 152 -24.40 11.07 -36.65
N ALA A 153 -24.88 9.85 -36.84
CA ALA A 153 -25.12 9.28 -38.16
C ALA A 153 -26.43 9.85 -38.74
N ARG A 154 -26.43 11.12 -39.15
CA ARG A 154 -27.44 11.65 -40.08
C ARG A 154 -26.86 11.65 -41.48
N GLY A 155 -26.85 10.45 -42.07
CA GLY A 155 -26.57 10.25 -43.49
C GLY A 155 -27.59 10.99 -44.35
N ALA A 156 -27.09 11.87 -45.20
CA ALA A 156 -27.85 12.45 -46.30
C ALA A 156 -28.07 11.37 -47.36
N SER A 157 -29.31 10.89 -47.48
CA SER A 157 -29.78 10.19 -48.68
C SER A 157 -31.05 10.87 -49.16
N SER A 158 -30.88 11.72 -50.17
CA SER A 158 -31.95 12.33 -50.95
C SER A 158 -32.74 11.24 -51.69
N GLY A 159 -33.95 10.96 -51.24
CA GLY A 159 -34.94 10.19 -52.01
C GLY A 159 -35.68 11.12 -52.99
N PRO A 160 -35.98 10.67 -54.22
CA PRO A 160 -36.62 11.49 -55.25
C PRO A 160 -38.08 11.86 -54.90
N PRO A 161 -38.61 12.95 -55.50
CA PRO A 161 -39.91 13.53 -55.14
C PRO A 161 -41.08 12.62 -55.54
N VAL A 162 -42.12 12.62 -54.71
CA VAL A 162 -43.39 11.96 -55.01
C VAL A 162 -44.22 12.87 -55.92
N ASP A 163 -44.52 12.37 -57.12
CA ASP A 163 -45.39 13.03 -58.08
C ASP A 163 -46.84 13.05 -57.57
N GLY A 164 -47.45 14.24 -57.57
CA GLY A 164 -48.88 14.39 -57.30
C GLY A 164 -49.71 14.11 -58.55
N GLN A 165 -50.86 13.46 -58.37
CA GLN A 165 -52.05 13.69 -59.21
C GLN A 165 -53.33 13.20 -58.54
N GLY A 166 -54.38 14.01 -58.70
CA GLY A 166 -55.73 13.88 -58.18
C GLY A 166 -56.16 15.20 -57.56
N SER A 167 -56.85 16.12 -58.24
CA SER A 167 -57.76 15.99 -59.40
C SER A 167 -57.22 16.45 -60.74
#